data_AF-A0AAW7E2V1-F1
#
_entry.id   AF-A0AAW7E2V1-F1
#
_cell.length_a   1.000
_cell.length_b   1.000
_cell.length_c   1.000
_cell.angle_alpha   90.00
_cell.angle_beta   90.00
_cell.angle_gamma   90.00
#
_symmetry.space_group_name_H-M   'P 1'
#
loop_
_entity.id
_entity.type
_entity.pdbx_description
1 polymer ?
#
loop_
_entity_poly.entity_id
_entity_poly.type
_entity_poly.pdbx_seq_one_letter_code
_entity_poly.pdbx_strand_id
1 'polypeptide(L)'
;MSINFTHKPNYFLFAQLLIRHIEGYVTKHPDANNAIFDLRDIYELFRQDLASTTTNLDGILNIADEYTIDTLNGDQKIISKYHIDAEQNSLLIDFNTDALNSLREGKAIIAPDATLHQ
;
A
#
# COMPACT_ATOMS: atom_id res chain seq x y z
N MET A 1 14.82 -5.68 -19.59
CA MET A 1 13.69 -6.59 -19.34
C MET A 1 12.50 -5.72 -19.00
N SER A 2 11.57 -5.59 -19.94
CA SER A 2 10.37 -4.76 -19.78
C SER A 2 9.31 -5.62 -19.12
N ILE A 3 9.04 -5.36 -17.85
CA ILE A 3 7.93 -6.00 -17.14
C ILE A 3 6.67 -5.43 -17.78
N ASN A 4 6.01 -6.22 -18.63
CA ASN A 4 4.77 -5.82 -19.27
C ASN A 4 3.70 -5.75 -18.18
N PHE A 5 3.50 -4.56 -17.61
CA PHE A 5 2.28 -4.26 -16.87
C PHE A 5 1.14 -4.19 -17.89
N THR A 6 0.60 -5.34 -18.27
CA THR A 6 -0.74 -5.38 -18.85
C THR A 6 -1.68 -5.00 -17.71
N HIS A 7 -1.90 -3.70 -17.52
CA HIS A 7 -2.67 -3.13 -16.42
C HIS A 7 -4.05 -3.79 -16.36
N LYS A 8 -4.20 -4.78 -15.48
CA LYS A 8 -5.52 -5.29 -15.12
C LYS A 8 -6.17 -4.19 -14.26
N PRO A 9 -7.38 -3.70 -14.59
CA PRO A 9 -8.07 -2.64 -13.86
C PRO A 9 -8.13 -2.87 -12.34
N ASN A 10 -8.07 -4.13 -11.92
CA ASN A 10 -8.12 -4.52 -10.52
C ASN A 10 -6.89 -4.12 -9.70
N TYR A 11 -5.71 -3.87 -10.30
CA TYR A 11 -4.50 -3.60 -9.50
C TYR A 11 -4.56 -2.24 -8.80
N PHE A 12 -5.01 -1.21 -9.51
CA PHE A 12 -5.22 0.11 -8.91
C PHE A 12 -6.30 0.07 -7.82
N LEU A 13 -7.37 -0.71 -8.06
CA LEU A 13 -8.40 -0.94 -7.05
C LEU A 13 -7.82 -1.62 -5.79
N PHE A 14 -7.05 -2.69 -5.95
CA PHE A 14 -6.45 -3.40 -4.82
C PHE A 14 -5.40 -2.56 -4.09
N ALA A 15 -4.61 -1.77 -4.81
CA ALA A 15 -3.69 -0.81 -4.20
C ALA A 15 -4.44 0.23 -3.38
N GLN A 16 -5.54 0.77 -3.90
CA GLN A 16 -6.39 1.71 -3.18
C GLN A 16 -7.01 1.07 -1.93
N LEU A 17 -7.50 -0.17 -2.01
CA LEU A 17 -8.05 -0.90 -0.86
C LEU A 17 -6.99 -1.11 0.21
N LEU A 18 -5.77 -1.48 -0.19
CA LEU A 18 -4.65 -1.66 0.73
C LEU A 18 -4.27 -0.35 1.43
N ILE A 19 -4.17 0.75 0.69
CA ILE A 19 -3.86 2.07 1.27
C ILE A 19 -4.93 2.53 2.25
N ARG A 20 -6.21 2.29 1.96
CA ARG A 20 -7.30 2.56 2.92
C ARG A 20 -7.23 1.66 4.14
N HIS A 21 -6.82 0.41 3.97
CA HIS A 21 -6.59 -0.49 5.11
C HIS A 21 -5.44 0.01 6.00
N ILE A 22 -4.34 0.47 5.40
CA ILE A 22 -3.19 1.07 6.09
C ILE A 22 -3.62 2.35 6.85
N GLU A 23 -4.37 3.24 6.21
CA GLU A 23 -4.91 4.45 6.84
C GLU A 23 -5.73 4.12 8.10
N GLY A 24 -6.61 3.13 8.00
CA GLY A 24 -7.38 2.64 9.13
C GLY A 24 -6.52 2.02 10.24
N TYR A 25 -5.45 1.31 9.89
CA TYR A 25 -4.50 0.75 10.85
C TYR A 25 -3.73 1.85 11.59
N VAL A 26 -3.13 2.79 10.87
CA VAL A 26 -2.36 3.91 11.46
C VAL A 26 -3.23 4.77 12.38
N THR A 27 -4.48 5.01 12.00
CA THR A 27 -5.43 5.77 12.83
C THR A 27 -5.74 5.06 14.15
N LYS A 28 -5.79 3.71 14.15
CA LYS A 28 -6.02 2.89 15.34
C LYS A 28 -4.75 2.68 16.18
N HIS A 29 -3.59 2.77 15.56
CA HIS A 29 -2.28 2.50 16.16
C HIS A 29 -1.34 3.71 15.97
N PRO A 30 -1.56 4.82 16.70
CA PRO A 30 -0.81 6.06 16.51
C PRO A 30 0.67 5.95 16.87
N ASP A 31 1.10 4.90 17.57
CA ASP A 31 2.50 4.68 17.94
C ASP A 31 3.23 3.73 16.97
N ALA A 32 2.51 3.14 16.01
CA ALA A 32 3.09 2.20 15.06
C ALA A 32 3.85 2.93 13.94
N ASN A 33 5.12 2.57 13.74
CA ASN A 33 5.95 3.02 12.62
C ASN A 33 6.06 1.95 11.51
N ASN A 34 5.62 0.74 11.81
CA ASN A 34 5.56 -0.39 10.90
C ASN A 34 4.28 -1.20 11.18
N ALA A 35 3.87 -2.00 10.19
CA ALA A 35 2.77 -2.94 10.29
C ALA A 35 3.19 -4.31 9.77
N ILE A 36 2.61 -5.34 10.37
CA ILE A 36 2.69 -6.72 9.86
C ILE A 36 1.25 -7.16 9.62
N PHE A 37 0.92 -7.45 8.37
CA PHE A 37 -0.38 -7.95 7.96
C PHE A 37 -0.28 -9.43 7.60
N ASP A 38 -1.25 -10.24 8.01
CA ASP A 38 -1.33 -11.63 7.53
C ASP A 38 -1.81 -11.62 6.07
N LEU A 39 -1.17 -12.40 5.20
CA LEU A 39 -1.59 -12.49 3.80
C LEU A 39 -3.02 -13.05 3.65
N ARG A 40 -3.55 -13.77 4.65
CA ARG A 40 -4.97 -14.17 4.70
C ARG A 40 -5.90 -12.97 4.83
N ASP A 41 -5.53 -11.98 5.62
CA ASP A 41 -6.33 -10.76 5.77
C ASP A 41 -6.29 -9.93 4.47
N ILE A 42 -5.13 -9.90 3.80
CA ILE A 42 -4.99 -9.30 2.47
C ILE A 42 -5.82 -10.05 1.43
N TYR A 43 -5.88 -11.38 1.50
CA TYR A 43 -6.70 -12.21 0.63
C TYR A 43 -8.19 -11.89 0.78
N GLU A 44 -8.68 -11.77 2.01
CA GLU A 44 -10.05 -11.36 2.30
C GLU A 44 -10.31 -9.91 1.85
N LEU A 45 -9.36 -8.99 2.08
CA LEU A 45 -9.44 -7.60 1.59
C LEU A 45 -9.58 -7.54 0.07
N PHE A 46 -8.89 -8.42 -0.65
CA PHE A 46 -8.95 -8.55 -2.10
C PHE A 46 -10.12 -9.42 -2.58
N ARG A 47 -11.11 -9.67 -1.72
CA ARG A 47 -12.30 -10.48 -2.02
C ARG A 47 -11.96 -11.87 -2.53
N GLN A 48 -10.97 -12.49 -1.89
CA GLN A 48 -10.54 -13.86 -2.16
C GLN A 48 -9.93 -14.04 -3.56
N ASP A 49 -9.35 -12.98 -4.14
CA ASP A 49 -8.58 -13.08 -5.37
C ASP A 49 -7.16 -13.60 -5.08
N LEU A 50 -6.96 -14.90 -5.35
CA LEU A 50 -5.70 -15.59 -5.05
C LEU A 50 -4.54 -15.02 -5.87
N ALA A 51 -4.77 -14.71 -7.14
CA ALA A 51 -3.71 -14.21 -8.03
C ALA A 51 -3.21 -12.84 -7.56
N SER A 52 -4.10 -11.99 -7.05
CA SER A 52 -3.79 -10.65 -6.53
C SER A 52 -3.11 -10.66 -5.18
N THR A 53 -3.29 -11.73 -4.40
CA THR A 53 -2.63 -11.90 -3.10
C THR A 53 -1.31 -12.70 -3.18
N THR A 54 -0.99 -13.25 -4.36
CA THR A 54 0.22 -14.06 -4.57
C THR A 54 1.04 -13.51 -5.73
N THR A 55 0.80 -14.01 -6.94
CA THR A 55 1.58 -13.70 -8.15
C THR A 55 1.64 -12.22 -8.48
N ASN A 56 0.55 -11.50 -8.22
CA ASN A 56 0.42 -10.09 -8.61
C ASN A 56 0.54 -9.12 -7.42
N LEU A 57 0.74 -9.64 -6.20
CA LEU A 57 0.78 -8.82 -4.99
C LEU A 57 1.89 -7.77 -5.07
N ASP A 58 3.07 -8.16 -5.53
CA ASP A 58 4.18 -7.22 -5.71
C ASP A 58 3.84 -6.09 -6.68
N GLY A 59 3.17 -6.38 -7.81
CA GLY A 59 2.73 -5.36 -8.74
C GLY A 59 1.69 -4.40 -8.15
N ILE A 60 0.82 -4.89 -7.28
CA ILE A 60 -0.16 -4.08 -6.54
C ILE A 60 0.55 -3.21 -5.49
N LEU A 61 1.53 -3.77 -4.77
CA LEU A 61 2.32 -3.05 -3.78
C LEU A 61 3.18 -1.94 -4.40
N ASN A 62 3.74 -2.17 -5.58
CA ASN A 62 4.45 -1.14 -6.34
C ASN A 62 3.53 0.06 -6.64
N ILE A 63 2.25 -0.18 -6.97
CA ILE A 63 1.30 0.92 -7.17
C ILE A 63 0.93 1.57 -5.84
N ALA A 64 0.77 0.79 -4.76
CA ALA A 64 0.47 1.30 -3.43
C ALA A 64 1.61 2.18 -2.88
N ASP A 65 2.87 1.86 -3.20
CA ASP A 65 4.06 2.63 -2.81
C ASP A 65 4.09 4.04 -3.41
N GLU A 66 3.44 4.25 -4.55
CA GLU A 66 3.36 5.56 -5.21
C GLU A 66 2.30 6.49 -4.58
N TYR A 67 1.52 6.04 -3.60
CA TYR A 67 0.59 6.91 -2.89
C TYR A 67 1.33 7.84 -1.94
N THR A 68 1.02 9.13 -2.04
CA THR A 68 1.66 10.18 -1.25
C THR A 68 0.66 10.90 -0.36
N ILE A 69 1.18 11.70 0.55
CA ILE A 69 0.40 12.61 1.38
C ILE A 69 1.18 13.92 1.53
N ASP A 70 0.45 15.04 1.56
CA ASP A 70 1.04 16.36 1.76
C ASP A 70 1.65 16.46 3.17
N THR A 71 2.95 16.65 3.26
CA THR A 71 3.67 16.87 4.52
C THR A 71 4.28 18.28 4.57
N LEU A 72 4.83 18.67 5.72
CA LEU A 72 5.57 19.93 5.84
C LEU A 72 6.78 20.02 4.89
N ASN A 73 7.30 18.88 4.44
CA ASN A 73 8.42 18.77 3.51
C ASN A 73 7.96 18.56 2.05
N GLY A 74 6.68 18.76 1.77
CA GLY A 74 6.03 18.46 0.49
C GLY A 74 5.41 17.06 0.46
N ASP A 75 5.00 16.61 -0.73
CA ASP A 75 4.37 15.30 -0.90
C ASP A 75 5.39 14.18 -0.62
N GLN A 76 5.07 13.31 0.34
CA GLN A 76 5.90 12.17 0.72
C GLN A 76 5.13 10.86 0.56
N LYS A 77 5.83 9.80 0.17
CA LYS A 77 5.26 8.44 0.10
C LYS A 77 4.85 7.96 1.49
N ILE A 78 3.72 7.27 1.57
CA ILE A 78 3.22 6.70 2.82
C ILE A 78 4.04 5.47 3.22
N ILE A 79 4.29 4.60 2.24
CA ILE A 79 5.11 3.41 2.38
C ILE A 79 6.57 3.82 2.15
N SER A 80 7.44 3.46 3.09
CA SER A 80 8.89 3.64 2.95
C SER A 80 9.54 2.38 2.40
N LYS A 81 9.06 1.21 2.89
CA LYS A 81 9.51 -0.10 2.43
C LYS A 81 8.43 -1.13 2.69
N TYR A 82 8.37 -2.16 1.85
CA TYR A 82 7.57 -3.35 2.10
C TYR A 82 8.39 -4.64 1.89
N HIS A 83 7.95 -5.72 2.52
CA HIS A 83 8.52 -7.05 2.34
C HIS A 83 7.42 -8.13 2.46
N ILE A 84 7.34 -9.00 1.45
CA ILE A 84 6.46 -10.17 1.47
C ILE A 84 7.27 -11.35 2.01
N ASP A 85 6.91 -11.85 3.18
CA ASP A 85 7.45 -13.09 3.75
C ASP A 85 6.45 -14.23 3.48
N ALA A 86 6.72 -15.00 2.43
CA ALA A 86 5.89 -16.13 2.04
C ALA A 86 6.00 -17.32 3.01
N GLU A 87 7.10 -17.45 3.76
CA GLU A 87 7.29 -18.53 4.73
C GLU A 87 6.42 -18.31 5.97
N GLN A 88 6.33 -17.05 6.42
CA GLN A 88 5.49 -16.65 7.55
C GLN A 88 4.08 -16.23 7.15
N ASN A 89 3.77 -16.23 5.85
CA ASN A 89 2.51 -15.78 5.28
C ASN A 89 2.14 -14.35 5.73
N SER A 90 3.13 -13.44 5.68
CA SER A 90 2.99 -12.07 6.18
C SER A 90 3.50 -11.03 5.21
N LEU A 91 2.91 -9.83 5.29
CA LEU A 91 3.34 -8.63 4.60
C LEU A 91 3.80 -7.62 5.64
N LEU A 92 5.08 -7.27 5.61
CA LEU A 92 5.67 -6.26 6.46
C LEU A 92 5.70 -4.94 5.70
N ILE A 93 5.28 -3.86 6.35
CA ILE A 93 5.30 -2.51 5.79
C ILE A 93 5.95 -1.58 6.81
N ASP A 94 7.00 -0.90 6.39
CA ASP A 94 7.61 0.22 7.11
C ASP A 94 7.05 1.52 6.54
N PHE A 95 6.57 2.39 7.40
CA PHE A 95 5.95 3.65 6.99
C PHE A 95 6.93 4.81 7.06
N ASN A 96 6.67 5.85 6.28
CA ASN A 96 7.37 7.12 6.40
C ASN A 96 6.78 7.92 7.59
N THR A 97 7.63 8.28 8.56
CA THR A 97 7.20 9.00 9.77
C THR A 97 6.53 10.35 9.49
N ASP A 98 7.02 11.12 8.50
CA ASP A 98 6.43 12.41 8.14
C ASP A 98 5.04 12.23 7.51
N ALA A 99 4.89 11.19 6.69
CA ALA A 99 3.61 10.81 6.11
C ALA A 99 2.62 10.32 7.18
N LEU A 100 3.07 9.53 8.16
CA LEU A 100 2.23 9.07 9.27
C LEU A 100 1.68 10.23 10.10
N ASN A 101 2.51 11.22 10.41
CA ASN A 101 2.06 12.40 11.15
C ASN A 101 0.96 13.14 10.39
N SER A 102 1.17 13.36 9.10
CA SER A 102 0.20 13.99 8.20
C SER A 102 -1.11 13.18 8.09
N LEU A 103 -1.00 11.86 8.08
CA LEU A 103 -2.15 10.95 8.02
C LEU A 103 -2.96 10.98 9.32
N ARG A 104 -2.28 11.04 10.47
CA ARG A 104 -2.91 11.17 11.80
C ARG A 104 -3.58 12.53 11.99
N GLU A 105 -3.07 13.58 11.35
CA GLU A 105 -3.70 14.89 11.26
C GLU A 105 -4.96 14.89 10.37
N GLY A 106 -5.25 13.78 9.69
CA GLY A 106 -6.41 13.62 8.84
C GLY A 106 -6.25 14.25 7.45
N LYS A 107 -5.01 14.49 7.01
CA LYS A 107 -4.77 14.96 5.64
C LYS A 107 -5.15 13.89 4.62
N ALA A 108 -5.60 14.34 3.45
CA ALA A 108 -6.03 13.45 2.39
C ALA A 108 -4.84 12.78 1.70
N ILE A 109 -4.97 11.48 1.45
CA ILE A 109 -4.03 10.72 0.62
C ILE A 109 -4.19 11.14 -0.84
N ILE A 110 -3.07 11.36 -1.51
CA ILE A 110 -2.96 11.70 -2.92
C ILE A 110 -2.68 10.40 -3.68
N ALA A 111 -3.57 10.07 -4.62
CA ALA A 111 -3.41 8.89 -5.45
C ALA A 111 -2.38 9.15 -6.57
N PRO A 112 -1.60 8.13 -6.95
CA PRO A 112 -0.69 8.24 -8.09
C PRO A 112 -1.48 8.43 -9.38
N ASP A 113 -0.89 9.20 -10.31
CA ASP A 113 -1.51 9.44 -11.61
C ASP A 113 -1.48 8.15 -12.44
N ALA A 114 -2.65 7.54 -12.60
CA ALA A 114 -2.81 6.32 -13.38
C ALA A 114 -2.45 6.48 -14.87
N THR A 115 -2.35 7.72 -15.38
CA THR A 115 -1.98 8.00 -16.78
C THR A 115 -0.46 8.01 -17.01
N LEU A 116 0.35 8.13 -15.95
CA LEU A 116 1.82 8.09 -16.05
C LEU A 116 2.38 6.68 -16.25
N HIS A 117 1.55 5.65 -16.08
CA HIS A 117 1.92 4.24 -16.24
C HIS A 117 1.45 3.64 -17.59
N GLN A 118 1.07 4.47 -18.58
CA GLN A 118 0.64 4.00 -19.91
C GLN A 118 1.78 3.55 -20.83
#